data_AF-A0A6L8V6C0-F1
#
_entry.id   AF-A0A6L8V6C0-F1
#
_cell.length_a   1.000
_cell.length_b   1.000
_cell.length_c   1.000
_cell.angle_alpha   90.00
_cell.angle_beta   90.00
_cell.angle_gamma   90.00
#
_symmetry.space_group_name_H-M   'P 1'
#
loop_
_entity.id
_entity.type
_entity.pdbx_description
1 polymer ?
#
loop_
_entity_poly.entity_id
_entity_poly.type
_entity_poly.pdbx_seq_one_letter_code
_entity_poly.pdbx_strand_id
1 'polypeptide(L)'
;MRRKITRKAILYSLVLFLIIWPIYQLSQMLGHHKEEHDASHLLYQVSLFQMELLMSYLEEAAQSKTTDELDGSQQALYSAGYTHERLVLAAGGSDYLTPMSSMMQLSQYLQRLQIGGERALKPDELQTLKEAGLQYKSMYEVYEKIMASNGDIVSSQNTKLAELDSNLTAFLRKKLLQ
;
A
#
# COMPACT_ATOMS: atom_id res chain seq x y z
N MET A 1 -31.41 62.48 1.64
CA MET A 1 -31.70 61.23 0.89
C MET A 1 -30.46 60.37 0.59
N ARG A 2 -29.32 60.93 0.14
CA ARG A 2 -28.10 60.17 -0.22
C ARG A 2 -27.57 59.21 0.89
N ARG A 3 -27.54 59.63 2.16
CA ARG A 3 -27.11 58.80 3.31
C ARG A 3 -27.96 57.53 3.55
N LYS A 4 -29.25 57.55 3.21
CA LYS A 4 -30.13 56.38 3.36
C LYS A 4 -29.92 55.35 2.24
N ILE A 5 -29.55 55.83 1.04
CA ILE A 5 -29.28 54.98 -0.13
C ILE A 5 -27.93 54.26 0.04
N THR A 6 -26.89 54.97 0.48
CA THR A 6 -25.58 54.36 0.76
C THR A 6 -25.64 53.31 1.87
N ARG A 7 -26.40 53.55 2.95
CA ARG A 7 -26.56 52.55 4.02
C ARG A 7 -27.26 51.28 3.55
N LYS A 8 -28.28 51.40 2.68
CA LYS A 8 -28.93 50.25 2.06
C LYS A 8 -28.01 49.52 1.09
N ALA A 9 -27.24 50.23 0.27
CA ALA A 9 -26.28 49.63 -0.66
C ALA A 9 -25.18 48.84 0.06
N ILE A 10 -24.63 49.38 1.16
CA ILE A 10 -23.64 48.67 1.99
C ILE A 10 -24.26 47.40 2.60
N LEU A 11 -25.49 47.49 3.10
CA LEU A 11 -26.17 46.36 3.73
C LEU A 11 -26.49 45.25 2.71
N TYR A 12 -26.94 45.60 1.51
CA TYR A 12 -27.15 44.63 0.43
C TYR A 12 -25.83 44.01 -0.04
N SER A 13 -24.76 44.79 -0.17
CA SER A 13 -23.44 44.26 -0.52
C SER A 13 -22.92 43.27 0.52
N LEU A 14 -23.17 43.54 1.81
CA LEU A 14 -22.73 42.70 2.91
C LEU A 14 -23.51 41.38 2.96
N VAL A 15 -24.82 41.43 2.71
CA VAL A 15 -25.66 40.22 2.56
C VAL A 15 -25.23 39.39 1.36
N LEU A 16 -24.95 40.03 0.22
CA LEU A 16 -24.52 39.35 -0.99
C LEU A 16 -23.17 38.63 -0.78
N PHE A 17 -22.24 39.27 -0.06
CA PHE A 17 -20.96 38.68 0.31
C PHE A 17 -21.14 37.47 1.25
N LEU A 18 -22.04 37.57 2.22
CA LEU A 18 -22.38 36.49 3.16
C LEU A 18 -23.01 35.26 2.48
N ILE A 19 -23.59 35.42 1.30
CA ILE A 19 -24.17 34.32 0.52
C ILE A 19 -23.15 33.74 -0.45
N ILE A 20 -22.41 34.58 -1.17
CA ILE A 20 -21.42 34.14 -2.17
C ILE A 20 -20.26 33.40 -1.50
N TRP A 21 -19.82 33.84 -0.33
CA TRP A 21 -18.72 33.22 0.40
C TRP A 21 -18.94 31.73 0.72
N PRO A 22 -20.04 31.31 1.39
CA PRO A 22 -20.30 29.91 1.66
C PRO A 22 -20.59 29.09 0.39
N ILE A 23 -21.20 29.69 -0.65
CA ILE A 23 -21.39 29.00 -1.94
C ILE A 23 -20.04 28.69 -2.61
N TYR A 24 -19.10 29.64 -2.58
CA TYR A 24 -17.75 29.44 -3.08
C TYR A 24 -17.01 28.37 -2.28
N GLN A 25 -17.15 28.37 -0.95
CA GLN A 25 -16.55 27.36 -0.08
C GLN A 25 -17.14 25.96 -0.33
N LEU A 26 -18.45 25.85 -0.55
CA LEU A 26 -19.11 24.59 -0.93
C LEU A 26 -18.67 24.10 -2.31
N SER A 27 -18.50 25.01 -3.28
CA SER A 27 -17.98 24.67 -4.61
C SER A 27 -16.54 24.18 -4.58
N GLN A 28 -15.70 24.75 -3.70
CA GLN A 28 -14.33 24.29 -3.47
C GLN A 28 -14.31 22.91 -2.82
N MET A 29 -15.17 22.66 -1.82
CA MET A 29 -15.31 21.36 -1.17
C MET A 29 -15.74 20.24 -2.14
N LEU A 30 -16.61 20.58 -3.09
CA LEU A 30 -17.04 19.64 -4.14
C LEU A 30 -16.00 19.46 -5.25
N GLY A 31 -15.08 20.42 -5.44
CA GLY A 31 -14.06 20.40 -6.49
C GLY A 31 -12.68 19.86 -6.09
N HIS A 32 -12.38 19.73 -4.79
CA HIS A 32 -11.05 19.38 -4.27
C HIS A 32 -10.67 17.89 -4.35
N HIS A 33 -11.50 17.02 -4.94
CA HIS A 33 -11.19 15.59 -5.08
C HIS A 33 -10.02 15.31 -6.04
N LYS A 34 -9.55 16.31 -6.79
CA LYS A 34 -8.60 16.09 -7.89
C LYS A 34 -7.13 15.97 -7.43
N GLU A 35 -6.73 16.65 -6.35
CA GLU A 35 -5.33 16.61 -5.88
C GLU A 35 -5.04 15.40 -4.97
N GLU A 36 -5.99 15.01 -4.12
CA GLU A 36 -5.82 13.89 -3.18
C GLU A 36 -5.83 12.53 -3.91
N HIS A 37 -6.67 12.37 -4.94
CA HIS A 37 -6.65 11.18 -5.78
C HIS A 37 -5.32 11.03 -6.54
N ASP A 38 -4.70 12.13 -6.97
CA ASP A 38 -3.45 12.07 -7.74
C ASP A 38 -2.28 11.60 -6.86
N ALA A 39 -2.20 12.08 -5.62
CA ALA A 39 -1.17 11.67 -4.66
C ALA A 39 -1.30 10.18 -4.27
N SER A 40 -2.52 9.71 -3.97
CA SER A 40 -2.78 8.30 -3.64
C SER A 40 -2.52 7.37 -4.82
N HIS A 41 -2.86 7.81 -6.04
CA HIS A 41 -2.59 7.07 -7.26
C HIS A 41 -1.09 6.97 -7.57
N LEU A 42 -0.34 8.06 -7.41
CA LEU A 42 1.12 8.04 -7.52
C LEU A 42 1.77 7.15 -6.45
N LEU A 43 1.31 7.23 -5.21
CA LEU A 43 1.79 6.35 -4.14
C LEU A 43 1.48 4.88 -4.43
N TYR A 44 0.32 4.59 -5.01
CA TYR A 44 0.00 3.25 -5.49
C TYR A 44 0.96 2.79 -6.58
N GLN A 45 1.28 3.60 -7.58
CA GLN A 45 2.25 3.25 -8.61
C GLN A 45 3.63 2.93 -8.03
N VAL A 46 4.09 3.73 -7.07
CA VAL A 46 5.35 3.45 -6.36
C VAL A 46 5.24 2.14 -5.59
N SER A 47 4.13 1.93 -4.87
CA SER A 47 3.91 0.69 -4.13
C SER A 47 3.89 -0.53 -5.05
N LEU A 48 3.17 -0.46 -6.16
CA LEU A 48 3.11 -1.52 -7.17
C LEU A 48 4.51 -1.87 -7.70
N PHE A 49 5.31 -0.87 -8.02
CA PHE A 49 6.68 -1.08 -8.46
C PHE A 49 7.55 -1.76 -7.37
N GLN A 50 7.43 -1.34 -6.10
CA GLN A 50 8.15 -2.01 -5.01
C GLN A 50 7.70 -3.46 -4.81
N MET A 51 6.41 -3.74 -5.02
CA MET A 51 5.86 -5.10 -4.97
C MET A 51 6.38 -5.97 -6.12
N GLU A 52 6.49 -5.41 -7.32
CA GLU A 52 7.09 -6.08 -8.48
C GLU A 52 8.56 -6.40 -8.22
N LEU A 53 9.34 -5.44 -7.71
CA LEU A 53 10.74 -5.67 -7.35
C LEU A 53 10.88 -6.79 -6.32
N LEU A 54 10.04 -6.77 -5.26
CA LEU A 54 10.04 -7.85 -4.26
C LEU A 54 9.72 -9.21 -4.89
N MET A 55 8.76 -9.28 -5.82
CA MET A 55 8.46 -10.52 -6.54
C MET A 55 9.71 -11.06 -7.24
N SER A 56 10.44 -10.21 -7.98
CA SER A 56 11.67 -10.61 -8.67
C SER A 56 12.74 -11.11 -7.69
N TYR A 57 12.97 -10.39 -6.58
CA TYR A 57 13.93 -10.83 -5.57
C TYR A 57 13.53 -12.12 -4.85
N LEU A 58 12.24 -12.44 -4.74
CA LEU A 58 11.79 -13.71 -4.18
C LEU A 58 11.93 -14.86 -5.18
N GLU A 59 11.77 -14.59 -6.48
CA GLU A 59 12.08 -15.57 -7.54
C GLU A 59 13.58 -15.91 -7.59
N GLU A 60 14.45 -14.92 -7.33
CA GLU A 60 15.90 -15.12 -7.17
C GLU A 60 16.24 -15.87 -5.88
N ALA A 61 15.64 -15.49 -4.75
CA ALA A 61 15.85 -16.16 -3.45
C ALA A 61 15.55 -17.66 -3.48
N ALA A 62 14.59 -18.08 -4.30
CA ALA A 62 14.26 -19.50 -4.47
C ALA A 62 15.37 -20.32 -5.15
N GLN A 63 16.38 -19.65 -5.73
CA GLN A 63 17.53 -20.22 -6.41
C GLN A 63 18.85 -19.94 -5.69
N SER A 64 18.81 -19.20 -4.57
CA SER A 64 20.00 -18.83 -3.82
C SER A 64 20.74 -20.04 -3.27
N LYS A 65 22.06 -19.98 -3.22
CA LYS A 65 22.87 -21.07 -2.65
C LYS A 65 23.19 -20.81 -1.19
N THR A 66 23.35 -19.53 -0.86
CA THR A 66 23.80 -19.06 0.44
C THR A 66 22.84 -18.01 0.98
N THR A 67 22.99 -17.73 2.27
CA THR A 67 22.07 -16.89 3.04
C THR A 67 22.34 -15.39 2.87
N ASP A 68 23.54 -14.99 2.46
CA ASP A 68 23.91 -13.63 2.07
C ASP A 68 23.24 -13.18 0.77
N GLU A 69 22.99 -14.11 -0.16
CA GLU A 69 22.24 -13.84 -1.40
C GLU A 69 20.77 -13.40 -1.13
N LEU A 70 20.28 -13.51 0.11
CA LEU A 70 18.94 -13.05 0.52
C LEU A 70 18.87 -11.55 0.88
N ASP A 71 20.01 -10.85 0.94
CA ASP A 71 20.07 -9.42 1.32
C ASP A 71 19.20 -8.54 0.41
N GLY A 72 19.20 -8.83 -0.90
CA GLY A 72 18.36 -8.14 -1.86
C GLY A 72 16.87 -8.30 -1.55
N SER A 73 16.45 -9.53 -1.25
CA SER A 73 15.06 -9.84 -0.87
C SER A 73 14.67 -9.15 0.44
N GLN A 74 15.57 -9.05 1.41
CA GLN A 74 15.28 -8.36 2.66
C GLN A 74 15.12 -6.84 2.46
N GLN A 75 15.97 -6.22 1.66
CA GLN A 75 15.87 -4.79 1.33
C GLN A 75 14.59 -4.48 0.55
N ALA A 76 14.30 -5.28 -0.49
CA ALA A 76 13.08 -5.15 -1.27
C ALA A 76 11.83 -5.35 -0.41
N LEU A 77 11.86 -6.32 0.51
CA LEU A 77 10.75 -6.59 1.42
C LEU A 77 10.48 -5.43 2.38
N TYR A 78 11.53 -4.85 2.95
CA TYR A 78 11.41 -3.66 3.78
C TYR A 78 10.80 -2.49 3.00
N SER A 79 11.33 -2.22 1.81
CA SER A 79 10.86 -1.13 0.95
C SER A 79 9.40 -1.29 0.53
N ALA A 80 9.03 -2.50 0.07
CA ALA A 80 7.67 -2.83 -0.33
C ALA A 80 6.68 -2.73 0.85
N GLY A 81 7.04 -3.30 2.01
CA GLY A 81 6.20 -3.24 3.20
C GLY A 81 5.99 -1.82 3.70
N TYR A 82 7.06 -1.04 3.81
CA TYR A 82 6.96 0.36 4.20
C TYR A 82 6.07 1.16 3.23
N THR A 83 6.26 1.00 1.93
CA THR A 83 5.50 1.73 0.92
C THR A 83 4.03 1.35 0.94
N HIS A 84 3.72 0.06 1.08
CA HIS A 84 2.36 -0.43 1.19
C HIS A 84 1.67 0.09 2.47
N GLU A 85 2.35 0.10 3.62
CA GLU A 85 1.80 0.69 4.85
C GLU A 85 1.45 2.17 4.68
N ARG A 86 2.27 2.93 3.95
CA ARG A 86 1.95 4.33 3.62
C ARG A 86 0.73 4.43 2.71
N LEU A 87 0.57 3.51 1.75
CA LEU A 87 -0.61 3.45 0.90
C LEU A 87 -1.87 3.13 1.72
N VAL A 88 -1.80 2.19 2.66
CA VAL A 88 -2.93 1.87 3.57
C VAL A 88 -3.34 3.11 4.36
N LEU A 89 -2.39 3.86 4.90
CA LEU A 89 -2.68 5.11 5.62
C LEU A 89 -3.32 6.16 4.70
N ALA A 90 -2.80 6.34 3.49
CA ALA A 90 -3.34 7.29 2.51
C ALA A 90 -4.74 6.90 2.03
N ALA A 91 -5.05 5.61 1.96
CA ALA A 91 -6.35 5.08 1.55
C ALA A 91 -7.45 5.22 2.62
N GLY A 92 -7.14 5.75 3.80
CA GLY A 92 -8.09 5.85 4.92
C GLY A 92 -7.95 4.76 5.98
N GLY A 93 -6.88 3.96 5.93
CA GLY A 93 -6.55 2.93 6.92
C GLY A 93 -6.97 1.51 6.56
N SER A 94 -6.87 0.61 7.53
CA SER A 94 -7.09 -0.84 7.37
C SER A 94 -8.50 -1.22 6.95
N ASP A 95 -9.48 -0.33 7.15
CA ASP A 95 -10.87 -0.55 6.77
C ASP A 95 -11.08 -0.44 5.25
N TYR A 96 -10.17 0.23 4.54
CA TYR A 96 -10.26 0.52 3.11
C TYR A 96 -9.25 -0.29 2.29
N LEU A 97 -8.02 -0.45 2.79
CA LEU A 97 -6.98 -1.27 2.18
C LEU A 97 -6.46 -2.30 3.19
N THR A 98 -6.42 -3.56 2.78
CA THR A 98 -5.88 -4.65 3.59
C THR A 98 -4.40 -4.40 3.90
N PRO A 99 -3.99 -4.40 5.18
CA PRO A 99 -2.57 -4.43 5.54
C PRO A 99 -1.96 -5.81 5.26
N MET A 100 -0.68 -5.84 4.88
CA MET A 100 0.00 -7.08 4.47
C MET A 100 0.85 -7.66 5.61
N SER A 101 0.20 -8.41 6.50
CA SER A 101 0.84 -9.02 7.67
C SER A 101 1.88 -10.09 7.30
N SER A 102 1.76 -10.69 6.11
CA SER A 102 2.69 -11.67 5.59
C SER A 102 4.09 -11.11 5.40
N MET A 103 4.22 -9.82 5.08
CA MET A 103 5.52 -9.17 4.87
C MET A 103 6.37 -9.17 6.14
N MET A 104 5.74 -8.96 7.29
CA MET A 104 6.41 -9.04 8.59
C MET A 104 6.90 -10.46 8.87
N GLN A 105 6.05 -11.47 8.62
CA GLN A 105 6.42 -12.87 8.83
C GLN A 105 7.55 -13.30 7.89
N LEU A 106 7.52 -12.84 6.63
CA LEU A 106 8.56 -13.14 5.66
C LEU A 106 9.87 -12.48 6.06
N SER A 107 9.82 -11.24 6.58
CA SER A 107 11.00 -10.53 7.06
C SER A 107 11.65 -11.26 8.23
N GLN A 108 10.85 -11.70 9.19
CA GLN A 108 11.32 -12.51 10.32
C GLN A 108 11.92 -13.84 9.85
N TYR A 109 11.32 -14.48 8.85
CA TYR A 109 11.83 -15.72 8.28
C TYR A 109 13.19 -15.53 7.61
N LEU A 110 13.33 -14.53 6.72
CA LEU A 110 14.60 -14.22 6.07
C LEU A 110 15.70 -13.88 7.08
N GLN A 111 15.39 -13.04 8.06
CA GLN A 111 16.32 -12.71 9.14
C GLN A 111 16.78 -13.97 9.89
N ARG A 112 15.85 -14.87 10.24
CA ARG A 112 16.17 -16.13 10.93
C ARG A 112 17.15 -16.99 10.12
N LEU A 113 17.00 -17.04 8.79
CA LEU A 113 17.93 -17.79 7.94
C LEU A 113 19.36 -17.22 8.02
N GLN A 114 19.48 -15.89 8.14
CA GLN A 114 20.73 -15.14 8.16
C GLN A 114 21.39 -15.02 9.55
N ILE A 115 20.72 -15.37 10.67
CA ILE A 115 21.31 -15.32 12.02
C ILE A 115 22.62 -16.13 12.12
N GLY A 116 22.73 -17.20 11.34
CA GLY A 116 23.93 -18.06 11.29
C GLY A 116 25.10 -17.49 10.48
N GLY A 117 24.98 -16.27 9.93
CA GLY A 117 25.94 -15.72 8.98
C GLY A 117 25.88 -16.39 7.61
N GLU A 118 26.95 -16.28 6.84
CA GLU A 118 27.06 -16.86 5.50
C GLU A 118 27.16 -18.40 5.57
N ARG A 119 26.04 -19.05 5.32
CA ARG A 119 25.94 -20.51 5.20
C ARG A 119 25.12 -20.90 3.99
N ALA A 120 25.32 -22.14 3.54
CA ALA A 120 24.46 -22.74 2.54
C ALA A 120 23.01 -22.84 3.04
N LEU A 121 22.06 -22.57 2.14
CA LEU A 121 20.66 -22.81 2.37
C LEU A 121 20.37 -24.31 2.30
N LYS A 122 19.60 -24.80 3.27
CA LYS A 122 19.17 -26.19 3.30
C LYS A 122 18.05 -26.42 2.28
N PRO A 123 17.87 -27.66 1.77
CA PRO A 123 16.83 -27.96 0.80
C PRO A 123 15.40 -27.60 1.25
N ASP A 124 15.09 -27.75 2.54
CA ASP A 124 13.81 -27.39 3.15
C ASP A 124 13.59 -25.88 3.26
N GLU A 125 14.65 -25.11 3.51
CA GLU A 125 14.64 -23.64 3.51
C GLU A 125 14.40 -23.12 2.10
N LEU A 126 15.11 -23.67 1.10
CA LEU A 126 14.90 -23.36 -0.32
C LEU A 126 13.48 -23.66 -0.79
N GLN A 127 12.95 -24.83 -0.42
CA GLN A 127 11.58 -25.18 -0.76
C GLN A 127 10.58 -24.20 -0.12
N THR A 128 10.85 -23.74 1.11
CA THR A 128 10.02 -22.76 1.80
C THR A 128 10.07 -21.39 1.11
N LEU A 129 11.26 -20.92 0.69
CA LEU A 129 11.42 -19.69 -0.08
C LEU A 129 10.69 -19.76 -1.43
N LYS A 130 10.78 -20.89 -2.12
CA LYS A 130 10.07 -21.13 -3.38
C LYS A 130 8.55 -21.09 -3.21
N GLU A 131 8.02 -21.75 -2.18
CA GLU A 131 6.58 -21.75 -1.88
C GLU A 131 6.09 -20.35 -1.47
N ALA A 132 6.88 -19.62 -0.68
CA ALA A 132 6.58 -18.23 -0.32
C ALA A 132 6.56 -17.32 -1.57
N GLY A 133 7.55 -17.46 -2.46
CA GLY A 133 7.61 -16.72 -3.72
C GLY A 133 6.40 -16.97 -4.62
N LEU A 134 5.95 -18.21 -4.74
CA LEU A 134 4.75 -18.56 -5.52
C LEU A 134 3.46 -17.97 -4.94
N GLN A 135 3.30 -18.00 -3.61
CA GLN A 135 2.17 -17.37 -2.94
C GLN A 135 2.21 -15.85 -3.09
N TYR A 136 3.39 -15.24 -2.93
CA TYR A 136 3.60 -13.81 -3.12
C TYR A 136 3.30 -13.37 -4.56
N LYS A 137 3.72 -14.14 -5.56
CA LYS A 137 3.38 -13.89 -6.97
C LYS A 137 1.86 -13.82 -7.19
N SER A 138 1.13 -14.76 -6.59
CA SER A 138 -0.35 -14.75 -6.64
C SER A 138 -0.94 -13.50 -5.96
N MET A 139 -0.31 -13.00 -4.89
CA MET A 139 -0.69 -11.74 -4.24
C MET A 139 -0.41 -10.55 -5.16
N TYR A 140 0.75 -10.51 -5.81
CA TYR A 140 1.13 -9.46 -6.75
C TYR A 140 0.15 -9.34 -7.93
N GLU A 141 -0.26 -10.45 -8.53
CA GLU A 141 -1.23 -10.45 -9.65
C GLU A 141 -2.62 -9.88 -9.28
N VAL A 142 -2.99 -9.96 -8.00
CA VAL A 142 -4.19 -9.32 -7.44
C VAL A 142 -3.90 -7.85 -7.10
N TYR A 143 -2.71 -7.59 -6.54
CA TYR A 143 -2.25 -6.26 -6.16
C TYR A 143 -2.22 -5.31 -7.35
N GLU A 144 -1.77 -5.76 -8.52
CA GLU A 144 -1.76 -4.99 -9.77
C GLU A 144 -3.14 -4.42 -10.15
N LYS A 145 -4.21 -5.06 -9.68
CA LYS A 145 -5.60 -4.72 -9.99
C LYS A 145 -6.33 -4.10 -8.79
N ILE A 146 -5.60 -3.78 -7.72
CA ILE A 146 -6.18 -3.31 -6.45
C ILE A 146 -6.80 -1.92 -6.57
N MET A 147 -6.27 -1.08 -7.46
CA MET A 147 -6.74 0.28 -7.69
C MET A 147 -7.33 0.40 -9.09
N ALA A 148 -8.55 0.94 -9.17
CA ALA A 148 -9.22 1.25 -10.43
C ALA A 148 -8.66 2.54 -11.06
N SER A 149 -8.97 2.76 -12.34
CA SER A 149 -8.48 3.96 -13.07
C SER A 149 -8.96 5.29 -12.48
N ASN A 150 -9.98 5.28 -11.63
CA ASN A 150 -10.48 6.46 -10.91
C ASN A 150 -9.79 6.66 -9.55
N GLY A 151 -8.83 5.82 -9.18
CA GLY A 151 -8.10 5.90 -7.90
C GLY A 151 -8.77 5.15 -6.74
N ASP A 152 -9.96 4.56 -6.95
CA ASP A 152 -10.66 3.83 -5.91
C ASP A 152 -10.09 2.41 -5.74
N ILE A 153 -10.13 1.91 -4.51
CA ILE A 153 -9.77 0.53 -4.21
C ILE A 153 -10.88 -0.41 -4.66
N VAL A 154 -10.51 -1.41 -5.46
CA VAL A 154 -11.40 -2.47 -5.93
C VAL A 154 -11.63 -3.47 -4.80
N SER A 155 -12.77 -3.36 -4.11
CA SER A 155 -13.12 -4.17 -2.94
C SER A 155 -12.99 -5.69 -3.15
N SER A 156 -13.35 -6.20 -4.33
CA SER A 156 -13.22 -7.63 -4.64
C SER A 156 -11.76 -8.09 -4.71
N GLN A 157 -10.86 -7.26 -5.26
CA GLN A 157 -9.43 -7.54 -5.25
C GLN A 157 -8.85 -7.39 -3.84
N ASN A 158 -9.31 -6.41 -3.06
CA ASN A 158 -8.84 -6.23 -1.67
C ASN A 158 -9.21 -7.43 -0.77
N THR A 159 -10.41 -7.98 -0.96
CA THR A 159 -10.85 -9.18 -0.25
C THR A 159 -9.98 -10.38 -0.61
N LYS A 160 -9.69 -10.56 -1.90
CA LYS A 160 -8.81 -11.62 -2.38
C LYS A 160 -7.37 -11.45 -1.89
N LEU A 161 -6.87 -10.22 -1.84
CA LEU A 161 -5.56 -9.90 -1.29
C LEU A 161 -5.47 -10.29 0.19
N ALA A 162 -6.50 -10.00 0.98
CA ALA A 162 -6.57 -10.40 2.40
C ALA A 162 -6.53 -11.91 2.60
N GLU A 163 -7.25 -12.66 1.77
CA GLU A 163 -7.24 -14.12 1.82
C GLU A 163 -5.82 -14.67 1.52
N LEU A 164 -5.18 -14.16 0.47
CA LEU A 164 -3.84 -14.58 0.08
C LEU A 164 -2.79 -14.17 1.13
N ASP A 165 -2.87 -12.96 1.70
CA ASP A 165 -1.99 -12.50 2.79
C ASP A 165 -2.13 -13.39 4.03
N SER A 166 -3.36 -13.73 4.40
CA SER A 166 -3.64 -14.62 5.53
C SER A 166 -3.05 -16.02 5.30
N ASN A 167 -3.19 -16.56 4.08
CA ASN A 167 -2.63 -17.86 3.72
C ASN A 167 -1.10 -17.87 3.80
N LEU A 168 -0.44 -16.85 3.25
CA LEU A 168 1.02 -16.71 3.31
C LEU A 168 1.50 -16.50 4.75
N THR A 169 0.77 -15.71 5.54
CA THR A 169 1.04 -15.49 6.97
C THR A 169 0.99 -16.80 7.75
N ALA A 170 -0.06 -17.60 7.55
CA ALA A 170 -0.22 -18.89 8.21
C ALA A 170 0.88 -19.88 7.80
N PHE A 171 1.23 -19.91 6.52
CA PHE A 171 2.33 -20.71 5.99
C PHE A 171 3.66 -20.36 6.65
N LEU A 172 4.03 -19.07 6.68
CA LEU A 172 5.29 -18.59 7.25
C LEU A 172 5.36 -18.80 8.76
N ARG A 173 4.26 -18.56 9.49
CA ARG A 173 4.19 -18.84 10.93
C ARG A 173 4.44 -20.31 11.25
N LYS A 174 3.85 -21.22 10.47
CA LYS A 174 4.08 -22.65 10.63
C LYS A 174 5.56 -23.00 10.44
N LYS A 175 6.23 -22.37 9.48
CA LYS A 175 7.67 -22.57 9.20
C LYS A 175 8.57 -21.93 10.25
N LEU A 176 8.15 -20.82 10.86
CA LEU A 176 8.87 -20.17 11.95
C LEU A 176 8.84 -20.97 13.27
N LEU A 177 7.83 -21.81 13.48
CA LEU A 177 7.69 -22.67 14.67
C LEU A 177 8.41 -24.02 14.56
N GLN A 178 8.87 -24.38 13.35
CA GLN A 178 9.70 -25.56 13.08
C GLN A 178 11.17 -25.19 13.17
#